data_AF-A0A143BAW2-F1
#
_entry.id   AF-A0A143BAW2-F1
#
_cell.length_a   1.000
_cell.length_b   1.000
_cell.length_c   1.000
_cell.angle_alpha   90.00
_cell.angle_beta   90.00
_cell.angle_gamma   90.00
#
_symmetry.space_group_name_H-M   'P 1'
#
loop_
_entity.id
_entity.type
_entity.pdbx_description
1 polymer ?
#
loop_
_entity_poly.entity_id
_entity_poly.type
_entity_poly.pdbx_seq_one_letter_code
_entity_poly.pdbx_strand_id
1 'polypeptide(L)'
;MWKMLCLASLVFLLALLPAIPADAATQVLTGVVRWHGEVTLDDPVRVEPGATLVIAAGTVVRPANPAIWISVAGQLQVAGTRQQPVVFASPPGWQGIDLAEPTGPSSFDYAEFSGAEAAIKSIAAHFSVRNCTFRNCETAIQLVRESDPLIENCTFEGNGLAVANEMKSNATIRGNLFRGQTKSAIMASHNSRGTIQNNRFERNVQGIALLQRYNDSVLDNTFTDNKLAIYCNQTQNSPQISGNTFARNEIALVDFSFAYPAVENNLFTDNKTAIHNDQFGSPLVSHNLFQGNDTAIYNNRKSNPVIRNNRIEKSELAIFCDYSSYPEVRNNNFLGNRVAVKLGIYQSADWEKRSGSKSLMAKQSAQAKSQNPLLAKAPTTFPDTVDVSENWWGEDTARMERDGTEANLKIFYDRNDLPTVTYEDFGPESYTLDIIRYAPWLTAPVVGVGPVEAGR
;
A
#
# COMPACT_ATOMS: atom_id res chain seq x y z
N MET A 1 25.71 8.64 7.59
CA MET A 1 25.81 8.03 6.24
C MET A 1 24.91 6.80 6.09
N TRP A 2 23.62 7.01 5.86
CA TRP A 2 22.73 6.05 5.21
C TRP A 2 22.12 6.86 4.07
N LYS A 3 22.54 6.61 2.82
CA LYS A 3 21.90 7.24 1.66
C LYS A 3 20.51 6.61 1.52
N MET A 4 19.56 7.09 2.32
CA MET A 4 18.15 6.87 2.07
C MET A 4 17.91 7.46 0.68
N LEU A 5 17.57 6.60 -0.28
CA LEU A 5 16.95 7.05 -1.50
C LEU A 5 15.84 8.01 -1.08
N CYS A 6 15.90 9.25 -1.56
CA CYS A 6 14.69 10.04 -1.67
C CYS A 6 13.66 9.14 -2.34
N LEU A 7 12.67 8.63 -1.58
CA LEU A 7 11.36 8.35 -2.15
C LEU A 7 10.80 9.73 -2.52
N ALA A 8 11.36 10.30 -3.59
CA ALA A 8 10.77 11.42 -4.26
C ALA A 8 9.42 10.90 -4.76
N SER A 9 8.36 11.49 -4.21
CA SER A 9 7.01 11.44 -4.75
C SER A 9 7.06 11.80 -6.23
N LEU A 10 7.16 10.80 -7.09
CA LEU A 10 7.29 10.99 -8.52
C LEU A 10 6.21 10.16 -9.21
N VAL A 11 4.96 10.59 -9.04
CA VAL A 11 3.88 10.26 -9.97
C VAL A 11 2.96 11.47 -10.09
N PHE A 12 3.34 12.42 -10.93
CA PHE A 12 2.38 13.19 -11.71
C PHE A 12 2.47 12.61 -13.12
N LEU A 13 1.78 11.50 -13.38
CA LEU A 13 1.38 11.22 -14.75
C LEU A 13 0.09 12.00 -14.97
N LEU A 14 0.22 13.27 -15.35
CA LEU A 14 -0.80 13.85 -16.20
C LEU A 14 -0.77 13.00 -17.46
N ALA A 15 -1.78 12.14 -17.63
CA ALA A 15 -2.06 11.50 -18.91
C ALA A 15 -2.40 12.61 -19.91
N LEU A 16 -1.36 13.21 -20.50
CA LEU A 16 -1.47 13.89 -21.77
C LEU A 16 -1.95 12.81 -22.75
N LEU A 17 -3.21 12.94 -23.16
CA LEU A 17 -3.72 12.21 -24.30
C LEU A 17 -2.72 12.43 -25.45
N PRO A 18 -2.15 11.38 -26.05
CA PRO A 18 -1.52 11.56 -27.35
C PRO A 18 -2.58 12.20 -28.25
N ALA A 19 -2.22 13.32 -28.88
CA ALA A 19 -3.05 13.91 -29.91
C ALA A 19 -3.34 12.82 -30.94
N ILE A 20 -4.62 12.54 -31.16
CA ILE A 20 -5.07 11.56 -32.15
C ILE A 20 -4.48 12.00 -33.50
N PRO A 21 -3.61 11.21 -34.15
CA PRO A 21 -3.24 11.51 -35.53
C PRO A 21 -4.52 11.43 -36.37
N ALA A 22 -4.94 12.57 -36.91
CA ALA A 22 -6.24 12.78 -37.54
C ALA A 22 -6.42 12.11 -38.91
N ASP A 23 -5.63 11.07 -39.23
CA ASP A 23 -5.54 10.53 -40.60
C ASP A 23 -5.46 8.99 -40.70
N ALA A 24 -5.72 8.26 -39.60
CA ALA A 24 -5.93 6.81 -39.70
C ALA A 24 -7.40 6.52 -40.05
N ALA A 25 -7.65 5.74 -41.10
CA ALA A 25 -8.97 5.16 -41.33
C ALA A 25 -9.38 4.42 -40.05
N THR A 26 -10.58 4.65 -39.53
CA THR A 26 -11.08 3.97 -38.33
C THR A 26 -12.23 3.06 -38.75
N GLN A 27 -12.13 1.77 -38.43
CA GLN A 27 -13.22 0.83 -38.66
C GLN A 27 -14.34 1.10 -37.66
N VAL A 28 -15.50 1.53 -38.16
CA VAL A 28 -16.67 1.85 -37.33
C VAL A 28 -17.63 0.66 -37.29
N LEU A 29 -17.96 0.20 -36.08
CA LEU A 29 -18.90 -0.89 -35.83
C LEU A 29 -20.24 -0.34 -35.33
N THR A 30 -21.32 -0.73 -36.00
CA THR A 30 -22.70 -0.37 -35.65
C THR A 30 -23.55 -1.63 -35.48
N GLY A 31 -24.63 -1.54 -34.69
CA GLY A 31 -25.48 -2.69 -34.37
C GLY A 31 -24.74 -3.77 -33.57
N VAL A 32 -25.12 -5.04 -33.76
CA VAL A 32 -24.45 -6.17 -33.10
C VAL A 32 -23.45 -6.80 -34.06
N VAL A 33 -22.17 -6.71 -33.74
CA VAL A 33 -21.07 -7.29 -34.51
C VAL A 33 -20.47 -8.46 -33.73
N ARG A 34 -20.19 -9.56 -34.43
CA ARG A 34 -19.59 -10.77 -33.83
C ARG A 34 -18.25 -11.08 -34.47
N TRP A 35 -17.23 -11.22 -33.64
CA TRP A 35 -15.90 -11.68 -34.02
C TRP A 35 -15.71 -13.14 -33.59
N HIS A 36 -15.11 -13.94 -34.47
CA HIS A 36 -14.77 -15.34 -34.21
C HIS A 36 -13.53 -15.74 -35.04
N GLY A 37 -12.76 -16.73 -34.55
CA GLY A 37 -11.57 -17.22 -35.25
C GLY A 37 -10.39 -16.26 -35.15
N GLU A 38 -9.70 -16.01 -36.26
CA GLU A 38 -8.58 -15.06 -36.32
C GLU A 38 -9.10 -13.71 -36.84
N VAL A 39 -8.88 -12.63 -36.08
CA VAL A 39 -9.29 -11.26 -36.42
C VAL A 39 -8.07 -10.35 -36.45
N THR A 40 -7.67 -9.94 -37.65
CA THR A 40 -6.60 -8.93 -37.83
C THR A 40 -7.20 -7.54 -37.78
N LEU A 41 -6.56 -6.64 -37.04
CA LEU A 41 -6.88 -5.21 -37.02
C LEU A 41 -5.77 -4.48 -37.75
N ASP A 42 -6.06 -3.94 -38.93
CA ASP A 42 -5.13 -3.10 -39.69
C ASP A 42 -5.27 -1.61 -39.34
N ASP A 43 -6.44 -1.24 -38.81
CA ASP A 43 -6.86 0.11 -38.46
C ASP A 43 -7.47 0.13 -37.05
N PRO A 44 -7.49 1.29 -36.36
CA PRO A 44 -8.25 1.44 -35.12
C PRO A 44 -9.73 1.06 -35.29
N VAL A 45 -10.33 0.45 -34.28
CA VAL A 45 -11.74 0.04 -34.28
C VAL A 45 -12.54 0.91 -33.33
N ARG A 46 -13.73 1.36 -33.74
CA ARG A 46 -14.66 2.11 -32.90
C ARG A 46 -16.00 1.41 -32.83
N VAL A 47 -16.45 1.07 -31.62
CA VAL A 47 -17.79 0.56 -31.33
C VAL A 47 -18.67 1.76 -30.96
N GLU A 48 -19.59 2.15 -31.84
CA GLU A 48 -20.44 3.32 -31.63
C GLU A 48 -21.41 3.16 -30.45
N PRO A 49 -21.93 4.27 -29.89
CA PRO A 49 -23.03 4.24 -28.94
C PRO A 49 -24.20 3.37 -29.43
N GLY A 50 -24.72 2.53 -28.54
CA GLY A 50 -25.79 1.56 -28.87
C GLY A 50 -25.36 0.33 -29.68
N ALA A 51 -24.10 0.26 -30.17
CA ALA A 51 -23.56 -0.95 -30.78
C ALA A 51 -23.05 -1.94 -29.73
N THR A 52 -22.92 -3.20 -30.11
CA THR A 52 -22.33 -4.26 -29.28
C THR A 52 -21.33 -5.06 -30.11
N LEU A 53 -20.09 -5.11 -29.67
CA LEU A 53 -19.09 -6.03 -30.18
C LEU A 53 -19.04 -7.27 -29.27
N VAL A 54 -19.30 -8.44 -29.84
CA VAL A 54 -19.14 -9.73 -29.16
C VAL A 54 -17.94 -10.45 -29.73
N ILE A 55 -16.97 -10.81 -28.89
CA ILE A 55 -15.81 -11.61 -29.27
C ILE A 55 -16.00 -13.02 -28.71
N ALA A 56 -16.21 -13.99 -29.61
CA ALA A 56 -16.53 -15.36 -29.24
C ALA A 56 -15.33 -16.11 -28.65
N ALA A 57 -15.61 -17.16 -27.88
CA ALA A 57 -14.57 -18.05 -27.33
C ALA A 57 -13.61 -18.57 -28.42
N GLY A 58 -12.33 -18.67 -28.06
CA GLY A 58 -11.27 -19.13 -28.96
C GLY A 58 -10.84 -18.13 -30.03
N THR A 59 -11.39 -16.91 -30.02
CA THR A 59 -10.96 -15.85 -30.95
C THR A 59 -9.56 -15.36 -30.62
N VAL A 60 -8.74 -15.17 -31.65
CA VAL A 60 -7.45 -14.49 -31.55
C VAL A 60 -7.54 -13.15 -32.27
N VAL A 61 -7.33 -12.06 -31.54
CA VAL A 61 -7.32 -10.69 -32.08
C VAL A 61 -5.87 -10.24 -32.26
N ARG A 62 -5.52 -9.80 -33.47
CA ARG A 62 -4.15 -9.44 -33.88
C ARG A 62 -4.10 -8.01 -34.43
N PRO A 63 -3.74 -7.02 -33.60
CA PRO A 63 -3.37 -5.70 -34.08
C PRO A 63 -2.11 -5.78 -34.95
N ALA A 64 -2.15 -5.19 -36.16
CA ALA A 64 -1.03 -5.21 -37.10
C ALA A 64 0.20 -4.42 -36.59
N ASN A 65 -0.02 -3.42 -35.73
CA ASN A 65 1.04 -2.60 -35.13
C ASN A 65 0.58 -2.04 -33.76
N PRO A 66 1.50 -1.57 -32.89
CA PRO A 66 1.15 -1.16 -31.53
C PRO A 66 0.30 0.11 -31.44
N ALA A 67 0.23 0.93 -32.49
CA ALA A 67 -0.55 2.17 -32.49
C ALA A 67 -2.05 1.95 -32.74
N ILE A 68 -2.48 0.72 -33.02
CA ILE A 68 -3.91 0.38 -33.18
C ILE A 68 -4.56 0.25 -31.81
N TRP A 69 -5.79 0.73 -31.65
CA TRP A 69 -6.59 0.55 -30.44
C TRP A 69 -8.05 0.21 -30.77
N ILE A 70 -8.79 -0.26 -29.77
CA ILE A 70 -10.24 -0.47 -29.85
C ILE A 70 -10.92 0.55 -28.93
N SER A 71 -11.67 1.49 -29.47
CA SER A 71 -12.48 2.44 -28.70
C SER A 71 -13.91 1.94 -28.60
N VAL A 72 -14.47 1.90 -27.39
CA VAL A 72 -15.81 1.37 -27.11
C VAL A 72 -16.66 2.45 -26.44
N ALA A 73 -17.55 3.05 -27.21
CA ALA A 73 -18.63 3.91 -26.73
C ALA A 73 -19.98 3.16 -26.62
N GLY A 74 -20.08 1.97 -27.23
CA GLY A 74 -21.19 1.03 -27.08
C GLY A 74 -20.93 0.00 -25.97
N GLN A 75 -21.03 -1.28 -26.29
CA GLN A 75 -20.76 -2.40 -25.39
C GLN A 75 -19.72 -3.35 -25.99
N LEU A 76 -18.87 -3.93 -25.13
CA LEU A 76 -17.95 -5.00 -25.50
C LEU A 76 -18.20 -6.24 -24.62
N GLN A 77 -18.38 -7.39 -25.26
CA GLN A 77 -18.55 -8.69 -24.62
C GLN A 77 -17.45 -9.64 -25.10
N VAL A 78 -16.40 -9.82 -24.29
CA VAL A 78 -15.36 -10.82 -24.53
C VAL A 78 -15.76 -12.11 -23.83
N ALA A 79 -16.27 -13.06 -24.60
CA ALA A 79 -16.93 -14.26 -24.12
C ALA A 79 -16.03 -15.50 -24.25
N GLY A 80 -14.83 -15.44 -23.66
CA GLY A 80 -13.91 -16.56 -23.58
C GLY A 80 -14.43 -17.68 -22.68
N THR A 81 -13.78 -18.84 -22.75
CA THR A 81 -13.97 -19.93 -21.80
C THR A 81 -12.63 -20.45 -21.32
N ARG A 82 -12.61 -21.24 -20.24
CA ARG A 82 -11.39 -21.88 -19.75
C ARG A 82 -10.66 -22.71 -20.83
N GLN A 83 -11.41 -23.42 -21.67
CA GLN A 83 -10.86 -24.27 -22.72
C GLN A 83 -10.50 -23.49 -23.99
N GLN A 84 -11.18 -22.37 -24.23
CA GLN A 84 -11.04 -21.55 -25.42
C GLN A 84 -11.05 -20.07 -25.01
N PRO A 85 -9.94 -19.58 -24.44
CA PRO A 85 -9.84 -18.17 -24.06
C PRO A 85 -9.87 -17.28 -25.30
N VAL A 86 -10.25 -16.01 -25.13
CA VAL A 86 -10.00 -14.99 -26.16
C VAL A 86 -8.59 -14.45 -25.97
N VAL A 87 -7.79 -14.46 -27.03
CA VAL A 87 -6.39 -14.03 -26.97
C VAL A 87 -6.21 -12.72 -27.73
N PHE A 88 -5.76 -11.68 -27.04
CA PHE A 88 -5.26 -10.47 -27.66
C PHE A 88 -3.76 -10.64 -27.93
N ALA A 89 -3.43 -11.14 -29.12
CA ALA A 89 -2.08 -11.40 -29.56
C ALA A 89 -1.44 -10.10 -30.10
N SER A 90 -1.12 -9.19 -29.17
CA SER A 90 -0.66 -7.85 -29.48
C SER A 90 0.85 -7.71 -29.60
N PRO A 91 1.35 -6.82 -30.48
CA PRO A 91 2.75 -6.41 -30.45
C PRO A 91 3.07 -5.67 -29.13
N PRO A 92 4.33 -5.70 -28.65
CA PRO A 92 4.75 -4.92 -27.49
C PRO A 92 4.39 -3.43 -27.63
N GLY A 93 3.83 -2.83 -26.59
CA GLY A 93 3.41 -1.42 -26.57
C GLY A 93 2.03 -1.16 -27.19
N TRP A 94 1.25 -2.21 -27.46
CA TRP A 94 -0.11 -2.05 -27.98
C TRP A 94 -0.99 -1.18 -27.08
N GLN A 95 -1.71 -0.22 -27.66
CA GLN A 95 -2.53 0.75 -26.93
C GLN A 95 -3.82 0.17 -26.33
N GLY A 96 -4.16 -1.08 -26.65
CA GLY A 96 -5.23 -1.83 -26.00
C GLY A 96 -6.65 -1.39 -26.33
N ILE A 97 -7.52 -1.49 -25.33
CA ILE A 97 -8.96 -1.25 -25.42
C ILE A 97 -9.31 -0.05 -24.54
N ASP A 98 -9.98 0.95 -25.09
CA ASP A 98 -10.47 2.13 -24.38
C ASP A 98 -11.99 2.09 -24.26
N LEU A 99 -12.51 1.90 -23.04
CA LEU A 99 -13.91 2.04 -22.69
C LEU A 99 -14.20 3.53 -22.41
N ALA A 100 -14.56 4.26 -23.46
CA ALA A 100 -14.67 5.71 -23.45
C ALA A 100 -16.14 6.15 -23.26
N GLU A 101 -16.56 6.33 -22.00
CA GLU A 101 -17.91 6.74 -21.61
C GLU A 101 -19.01 5.86 -22.26
N PRO A 102 -18.92 4.52 -22.16
CA PRO A 102 -19.80 3.61 -22.89
C PRO A 102 -21.26 3.73 -22.45
N THR A 103 -22.19 3.63 -23.40
CA THR A 103 -23.64 3.69 -23.13
C THR A 103 -24.20 2.43 -22.45
N GLY A 104 -23.37 1.41 -22.20
CA GLY A 104 -23.77 0.19 -21.50
C GLY A 104 -22.59 -0.60 -20.95
N PRO A 105 -22.86 -1.62 -20.13
CA PRO A 105 -21.80 -2.35 -19.45
C PRO A 105 -21.01 -3.23 -20.40
N SER A 106 -19.69 -3.31 -20.17
CA SER A 106 -18.80 -4.25 -20.88
C SER A 106 -18.39 -5.41 -19.98
N SER A 107 -17.97 -6.52 -20.59
CA SER A 107 -17.54 -7.71 -19.85
C SER A 107 -16.37 -8.40 -20.53
N PHE A 108 -15.46 -8.89 -19.71
CA PHE A 108 -14.32 -9.70 -20.11
C PHE A 108 -14.32 -10.96 -19.26
N ASP A 109 -14.46 -12.12 -19.91
CA ASP A 109 -14.36 -13.42 -19.27
C ASP A 109 -13.39 -14.31 -20.05
N TYR A 110 -12.45 -14.94 -19.33
CA TYR A 110 -11.39 -15.78 -19.90
C TYR A 110 -10.68 -15.14 -21.10
N ALA A 111 -10.18 -13.92 -20.92
CA ALA A 111 -9.35 -13.21 -21.90
C ALA A 111 -7.87 -13.20 -21.49
N GLU A 112 -6.98 -13.21 -22.49
CA GLU A 112 -5.53 -13.13 -22.30
C GLU A 112 -4.95 -11.91 -23.01
N PHE A 113 -4.21 -11.10 -22.26
CA PHE A 113 -3.51 -9.91 -22.72
C PHE A 113 -2.02 -10.02 -22.42
N SER A 114 -1.17 -9.63 -23.38
CA SER A 114 0.28 -9.66 -23.19
C SER A 114 0.99 -8.47 -23.83
N GLY A 115 1.87 -7.80 -23.08
CA GLY A 115 2.78 -6.78 -23.62
C GLY A 115 2.12 -5.45 -24.01
N ALA A 116 0.88 -5.20 -23.60
CA ALA A 116 0.18 -3.95 -23.90
C ALA A 116 0.75 -2.76 -23.11
N GLU A 117 0.70 -1.56 -23.68
CA GLU A 117 0.96 -0.32 -22.96
C GLU A 117 -0.13 -0.09 -21.89
N ALA A 118 -1.39 -0.19 -22.30
CA ALA A 118 -2.56 -0.19 -21.44
C ALA A 118 -3.57 -1.21 -21.97
N ALA A 119 -3.70 -2.40 -21.37
CA ALA A 119 -4.54 -3.45 -21.98
C ALA A 119 -6.03 -3.08 -21.97
N ILE A 120 -6.53 -2.58 -20.84
CA ILE A 120 -7.87 -2.00 -20.70
C ILE A 120 -7.74 -0.63 -20.05
N LYS A 121 -8.23 0.40 -20.73
CA LYS A 121 -8.39 1.75 -20.20
C LYS A 121 -9.88 2.07 -20.11
N SER A 122 -10.29 2.81 -19.09
CA SER A 122 -11.68 3.22 -18.95
C SER A 122 -11.85 4.66 -18.46
N ILE A 123 -12.89 5.31 -18.99
CA ILE A 123 -13.37 6.63 -18.60
C ILE A 123 -14.87 6.50 -18.32
N ALA A 124 -15.30 6.75 -17.09
CA ALA A 124 -16.70 6.67 -16.66
C ALA A 124 -17.42 5.38 -17.16
N ALA A 125 -16.77 4.23 -16.99
CA ALA A 125 -17.26 2.96 -17.49
C ALA A 125 -17.65 2.00 -16.36
N HIS A 126 -18.76 1.30 -16.59
CA HIS A 126 -19.22 0.17 -15.79
C HIS A 126 -18.86 -1.14 -16.50
N PHE A 127 -18.01 -1.99 -15.90
CA PHE A 127 -17.62 -3.24 -16.55
C PHE A 127 -17.17 -4.32 -15.57
N SER A 128 -16.91 -5.51 -16.09
CA SER A 128 -16.39 -6.62 -15.29
C SER A 128 -15.26 -7.34 -16.00
N VAL A 129 -14.25 -7.74 -15.23
CA VAL A 129 -13.10 -8.52 -15.69
C VAL A 129 -13.00 -9.76 -14.81
N ARG A 130 -13.23 -10.92 -15.40
CA ARG A 130 -13.32 -12.21 -14.72
C ARG A 130 -12.41 -13.23 -15.37
N ASN A 131 -11.72 -14.04 -14.57
CA ASN A 131 -10.93 -15.18 -15.07
C ASN A 131 -9.91 -14.80 -16.17
N CYS A 132 -9.49 -13.54 -16.24
CA CYS A 132 -8.59 -13.03 -17.27
C CYS A 132 -7.14 -13.12 -16.82
N THR A 133 -6.22 -13.11 -17.79
CA THR A 133 -4.79 -13.05 -17.52
C THR A 133 -4.14 -11.88 -18.23
N PHE A 134 -3.33 -11.12 -17.48
CA PHE A 134 -2.56 -9.97 -17.97
C PHE A 134 -1.08 -10.19 -17.69
N ARG A 135 -0.26 -10.22 -18.76
CA ARG A 135 1.17 -10.50 -18.66
C ARG A 135 2.03 -9.40 -19.26
N ASN A 136 3.03 -8.96 -18.52
CA ASN A 136 4.07 -8.04 -19.01
C ASN A 136 3.52 -6.76 -19.68
N CYS A 137 2.33 -6.31 -19.28
CA CYS A 137 1.80 -5.02 -19.71
C CYS A 137 2.51 -3.89 -18.93
N GLU A 138 2.63 -2.71 -19.51
CA GLU A 138 3.08 -1.54 -18.76
C GLU A 138 2.01 -1.16 -17.72
N THR A 139 0.75 -1.06 -18.16
CA THR A 139 -0.44 -1.05 -17.30
C THR A 139 -1.46 -2.09 -17.78
N ALA A 140 -1.91 -2.99 -16.92
CA ALA A 140 -2.92 -3.97 -17.32
C ALA A 140 -4.33 -3.35 -17.36
N ILE A 141 -4.76 -2.71 -16.28
CA ILE A 141 -6.07 -2.02 -16.20
C ILE A 141 -5.87 -0.60 -15.68
N GLN A 142 -6.27 0.40 -16.47
CA GLN A 142 -6.23 1.81 -16.11
C GLN A 142 -7.65 2.39 -16.01
N LEU A 143 -8.01 2.84 -14.82
CA LEU A 143 -9.32 3.40 -14.50
C LEU A 143 -9.19 4.88 -14.22
N VAL A 144 -9.94 5.69 -14.97
CA VAL A 144 -10.05 7.12 -14.71
C VAL A 144 -11.52 7.56 -14.73
N ARG A 145 -11.75 8.73 -14.14
CA ARG A 145 -13.03 9.45 -14.09
C ARG A 145 -14.21 8.55 -13.73
N GLU A 146 -14.30 8.15 -12.46
CA GLU A 146 -15.51 7.51 -11.91
C GLU A 146 -15.88 6.15 -12.57
N SER A 147 -14.89 5.38 -13.04
CA SER A 147 -15.12 4.00 -13.48
C SER A 147 -15.29 3.06 -12.27
N ASP A 148 -16.07 1.98 -12.35
CA ASP A 148 -16.40 1.13 -11.19
C ASP A 148 -16.40 -0.39 -11.50
N PRO A 149 -15.29 -0.95 -12.01
CA PRO A 149 -15.27 -2.34 -12.40
C PRO A 149 -15.31 -3.32 -11.23
N LEU A 150 -15.87 -4.50 -11.49
CA LEU A 150 -15.57 -5.72 -10.73
C LEU A 150 -14.41 -6.46 -11.39
N ILE A 151 -13.30 -6.61 -10.67
CA ILE A 151 -12.10 -7.33 -11.11
C ILE A 151 -11.93 -8.56 -10.21
N GLU A 152 -12.20 -9.75 -10.75
CA GLU A 152 -12.19 -10.97 -9.95
C GLU A 152 -11.61 -12.20 -10.63
N ASN A 153 -10.99 -13.07 -9.81
CA ASN A 153 -10.39 -14.33 -10.25
C ASN A 153 -9.39 -14.18 -11.41
N CYS A 154 -8.75 -13.02 -11.53
CA CYS A 154 -7.78 -12.72 -12.57
C CYS A 154 -6.35 -13.01 -12.11
N THR A 155 -5.46 -13.23 -13.08
CA THR A 155 -4.02 -13.36 -12.86
C THR A 155 -3.28 -12.20 -13.51
N PHE A 156 -2.47 -11.50 -12.73
CA PHE A 156 -1.60 -10.43 -13.19
C PHE A 156 -0.15 -10.83 -12.95
N GLU A 157 0.66 -10.87 -14.00
CA GLU A 157 2.03 -11.39 -13.94
C GLU A 157 3.01 -10.47 -14.67
N GLY A 158 4.05 -10.02 -13.97
CA GLY A 158 5.14 -9.25 -14.59
C GLY A 158 4.77 -7.86 -15.14
N ASN A 159 3.59 -7.31 -14.82
CA ASN A 159 3.20 -5.99 -15.33
C ASN A 159 3.93 -4.87 -14.58
N GLY A 160 4.01 -3.68 -15.18
CA GLY A 160 4.38 -2.45 -14.47
C GLY A 160 3.38 -2.15 -13.37
N LEU A 161 2.18 -1.71 -13.78
CA LEU A 161 1.00 -1.55 -12.93
C LEU A 161 -0.06 -2.59 -13.31
N ALA A 162 -0.60 -3.34 -12.34
CA ALA A 162 -1.68 -4.27 -12.64
C ALA A 162 -3.03 -3.53 -12.73
N VAL A 163 -3.36 -2.76 -11.69
CA VAL A 163 -4.56 -1.91 -11.65
C VAL A 163 -4.19 -0.51 -11.19
N ALA A 164 -4.38 0.47 -12.07
CA ALA A 164 -4.34 1.89 -11.73
C ALA A 164 -5.78 2.39 -11.52
N ASN A 165 -6.20 2.55 -10.26
CA ASN A 165 -7.52 3.00 -9.85
C ASN A 165 -7.49 4.49 -9.49
N GLU A 166 -7.89 5.36 -10.42
CA GLU A 166 -7.65 6.80 -10.30
C GLU A 166 -8.93 7.62 -10.49
N MET A 167 -8.86 8.90 -10.10
CA MET A 167 -9.86 9.92 -10.35
C MET A 167 -11.28 9.50 -9.93
N LYS A 168 -11.46 9.24 -8.63
CA LYS A 168 -12.73 8.81 -8.01
C LYS A 168 -13.33 7.49 -8.51
N SER A 169 -12.58 6.71 -9.29
CA SER A 169 -12.98 5.36 -9.68
C SER A 169 -13.18 4.45 -8.46
N ASN A 170 -14.07 3.47 -8.56
CA ASN A 170 -14.59 2.63 -7.49
C ASN A 170 -14.46 1.12 -7.81
N ALA A 171 -13.23 0.63 -7.93
CA ALA A 171 -12.97 -0.75 -8.33
C ALA A 171 -13.15 -1.73 -7.17
N THR A 172 -13.98 -2.77 -7.36
CA THR A 172 -14.00 -3.93 -6.46
C THR A 172 -12.99 -4.97 -6.94
N ILE A 173 -11.96 -5.23 -6.15
CA ILE A 173 -10.83 -6.09 -6.55
C ILE A 173 -10.76 -7.28 -5.61
N ARG A 174 -11.12 -8.48 -6.09
CA ARG A 174 -11.20 -9.67 -5.23
C ARG A 174 -10.78 -11.00 -5.85
N GLY A 175 -10.20 -11.89 -5.05
CA GLY A 175 -9.86 -13.25 -5.51
C GLY A 175 -8.79 -13.31 -6.59
N ASN A 176 -7.98 -12.24 -6.75
CA ASN A 176 -6.98 -12.16 -7.81
C ASN A 176 -5.60 -12.62 -7.33
N LEU A 177 -4.75 -13.01 -8.28
CA LEU A 177 -3.32 -13.24 -8.06
C LEU A 177 -2.51 -12.13 -8.74
N PHE A 178 -1.71 -11.41 -7.97
CA PHE A 178 -0.73 -10.44 -8.44
C PHE A 178 0.68 -10.94 -8.15
N ARG A 179 1.44 -11.27 -9.20
CA ARG A 179 2.77 -11.85 -9.06
C ARG A 179 3.82 -11.09 -9.84
N GLY A 180 4.95 -10.78 -9.21
CA GLY A 180 6.12 -10.23 -9.91
C GLY A 180 5.89 -8.87 -10.57
N GLN A 181 4.95 -8.07 -10.07
CA GLN A 181 4.70 -6.72 -10.62
C GLN A 181 5.93 -5.83 -10.38
N THR A 182 6.35 -5.11 -11.41
CA THR A 182 7.63 -4.38 -11.42
C THR A 182 7.52 -2.95 -10.86
N LYS A 183 6.30 -2.40 -10.77
CA LYS A 183 5.98 -1.18 -10.01
C LYS A 183 5.03 -1.53 -8.86
N SER A 184 3.74 -1.17 -8.97
CA SER A 184 2.70 -1.49 -7.99
C SER A 184 1.68 -2.45 -8.57
N ALA A 185 1.26 -3.49 -7.83
CA ALA A 185 0.16 -4.31 -8.29
C ALA A 185 -1.15 -3.51 -8.34
N ILE A 186 -1.47 -2.77 -7.28
CA ILE A 186 -2.61 -1.84 -7.27
C ILE A 186 -2.10 -0.45 -6.89
N MET A 187 -2.46 0.56 -7.66
CA MET A 187 -2.28 1.96 -7.30
C MET A 187 -3.65 2.63 -7.22
N ALA A 188 -4.01 3.15 -6.05
CA ALA A 188 -5.20 3.95 -5.84
C ALA A 188 -4.82 5.40 -5.55
N SER A 189 -5.29 6.33 -6.38
CA SER A 189 -4.98 7.76 -6.28
C SER A 189 -6.18 8.67 -6.57
N HIS A 190 -6.05 9.97 -6.28
CA HIS A 190 -7.04 11.00 -6.65
C HIS A 190 -8.45 10.73 -6.08
N ASN A 191 -8.51 10.36 -4.81
CA ASN A 191 -9.75 10.00 -4.08
C ASN A 191 -10.52 8.84 -4.73
N SER A 192 -9.83 7.93 -5.42
CA SER A 192 -10.41 6.65 -5.78
C SER A 192 -10.76 5.82 -4.54
N ARG A 193 -11.59 4.82 -4.76
CA ARG A 193 -12.22 4.02 -3.72
C ARG A 193 -12.46 2.59 -4.22
N GLY A 194 -13.11 1.76 -3.42
CA GLY A 194 -13.44 0.37 -3.70
C GLY A 194 -12.77 -0.62 -2.74
N THR A 195 -13.36 -1.79 -2.56
CA THR A 195 -12.82 -2.80 -1.63
C THR A 195 -11.76 -3.66 -2.30
N ILE A 196 -10.62 -3.86 -1.62
CA ILE A 196 -9.55 -4.77 -2.04
C ILE A 196 -9.54 -5.96 -1.08
N GLN A 197 -10.02 -7.12 -1.52
CA GLN A 197 -10.21 -8.25 -0.60
C GLN A 197 -9.86 -9.63 -1.16
N ASN A 198 -9.39 -10.54 -0.30
CA ASN A 198 -9.15 -11.93 -0.68
C ASN A 198 -8.20 -12.10 -1.88
N ASN A 199 -7.23 -11.20 -2.05
CA ASN A 199 -6.23 -11.28 -3.12
C ASN A 199 -4.90 -11.83 -2.60
N ARG A 200 -4.10 -12.38 -3.51
CA ARG A 200 -2.72 -12.83 -3.25
C ARG A 200 -1.72 -11.94 -3.96
N PHE A 201 -0.78 -11.38 -3.21
CA PHE A 201 0.30 -10.54 -3.70
C PHE A 201 1.65 -11.22 -3.43
N GLU A 202 2.31 -11.67 -4.49
CA GLU A 202 3.53 -12.47 -4.39
C GLU A 202 4.70 -11.84 -5.16
N ARG A 203 5.84 -11.63 -4.48
CA ARG A 203 7.09 -11.20 -5.11
C ARG A 203 6.96 -9.92 -5.93
N ASN A 204 6.09 -9.00 -5.51
CA ASN A 204 5.94 -7.71 -6.16
C ASN A 204 6.96 -6.72 -5.61
N VAL A 205 7.35 -5.75 -6.45
CA VAL A 205 8.07 -4.56 -5.98
C VAL A 205 7.21 -3.80 -4.98
N GLN A 206 5.94 -3.58 -5.31
CA GLN A 206 4.94 -3.04 -4.39
C GLN A 206 3.60 -3.74 -4.58
N GLY A 207 2.94 -4.16 -3.49
CA GLY A 207 1.59 -4.72 -3.54
C GLY A 207 0.55 -3.63 -3.81
N ILE A 208 0.26 -2.79 -2.83
CA ILE A 208 -0.76 -1.73 -2.91
C ILE A 208 -0.14 -0.37 -2.61
N ALA A 209 -0.39 0.62 -3.47
CA ALA A 209 -0.15 2.04 -3.20
C ALA A 209 -1.49 2.74 -2.95
N LEU A 210 -1.67 3.35 -1.78
CA LEU A 210 -2.82 4.19 -1.45
C LEU A 210 -2.34 5.63 -1.29
N LEU A 211 -2.70 6.47 -2.25
CA LEU A 211 -2.27 7.87 -2.32
C LEU A 211 -3.47 8.76 -2.04
N GLN A 212 -3.39 9.53 -0.95
CA GLN A 212 -4.48 10.34 -0.39
C GLN A 212 -5.56 9.47 0.28
N ARG A 213 -6.66 10.09 0.74
CA ARG A 213 -7.74 9.39 1.44
C ARG A 213 -8.30 8.24 0.59
N TYR A 214 -8.44 7.07 1.21
CA TYR A 214 -9.02 5.88 0.61
C TYR A 214 -10.05 5.30 1.58
N ASN A 215 -11.30 5.73 1.45
CA ASN A 215 -12.36 5.50 2.46
C ASN A 215 -13.00 4.10 2.38
N ASP A 216 -12.31 3.13 1.81
CA ASP A 216 -12.72 1.73 1.74
C ASP A 216 -11.68 0.84 2.43
N SER A 217 -11.85 -0.49 2.33
CA SER A 217 -11.10 -1.44 3.15
C SER A 217 -10.16 -2.33 2.33
N VAL A 218 -9.07 -2.73 2.98
CA VAL A 218 -8.12 -3.76 2.52
C VAL A 218 -8.28 -4.97 3.45
N LEU A 219 -8.96 -6.01 2.97
CA LEU A 219 -9.47 -7.10 3.80
C LEU A 219 -8.97 -8.48 3.37
N ASP A 220 -8.52 -9.32 4.32
CA ASP A 220 -8.28 -10.75 4.08
C ASP A 220 -7.33 -11.06 2.90
N ASN A 221 -6.39 -10.14 2.61
CA ASN A 221 -5.40 -10.35 1.56
C ASN A 221 -4.16 -11.05 2.12
N THR A 222 -3.45 -11.78 1.26
CA THR A 222 -2.17 -12.40 1.59
C THR A 222 -1.04 -11.73 0.81
N PHE A 223 -0.05 -11.20 1.53
CA PHE A 223 1.15 -10.59 0.98
C PHE A 223 2.37 -11.41 1.35
N THR A 224 3.04 -11.98 0.34
CA THR A 224 4.18 -12.88 0.54
C THR A 224 5.38 -12.51 -0.32
N ASP A 225 6.56 -12.44 0.31
CA ASP A 225 7.84 -12.21 -0.35
C ASP A 225 7.87 -10.90 -1.19
N ASN A 226 7.05 -9.88 -0.86
CA ASN A 226 7.06 -8.58 -1.55
C ASN A 226 8.17 -7.69 -0.99
N LYS A 227 8.70 -6.79 -1.82
CA LYS A 227 9.61 -5.74 -1.34
C LYS A 227 8.85 -4.73 -0.47
N LEU A 228 7.66 -4.33 -0.90
CA LEU A 228 6.74 -3.54 -0.09
C LEU A 228 5.32 -4.07 -0.27
N ALA A 229 4.64 -4.47 0.78
CA ALA A 229 3.27 -4.99 0.63
C ALA A 229 2.23 -3.86 0.51
N ILE A 230 2.15 -2.92 1.47
CA ILE A 230 1.24 -1.77 1.39
C ILE A 230 1.98 -0.47 1.69
N TYR A 231 1.74 0.54 0.86
CA TYR A 231 2.21 1.92 1.04
C TYR A 231 1.02 2.88 1.16
N CYS A 232 0.89 3.51 2.32
CA CYS A 232 -0.11 4.55 2.59
C CYS A 232 0.58 5.92 2.62
N ASN A 233 0.09 6.87 1.84
CA ASN A 233 0.59 8.25 1.85
C ASN A 233 -0.55 9.26 1.93
N GLN A 234 -0.55 10.11 2.96
CA GLN A 234 -1.60 11.12 3.18
C GLN A 234 -3.02 10.54 3.21
N THR A 235 -3.16 9.29 3.63
CA THR A 235 -4.44 8.59 3.71
C THR A 235 -5.30 9.10 4.88
N GLN A 236 -4.69 9.83 5.82
CA GLN A 236 -5.34 10.28 7.05
C GLN A 236 -5.95 9.07 7.78
N ASN A 237 -7.14 9.19 8.38
CA ASN A 237 -7.76 8.12 9.18
C ASN A 237 -8.37 6.98 8.33
N SER A 238 -7.77 6.68 7.19
CA SER A 238 -8.17 5.64 6.24
C SER A 238 -6.93 4.94 5.69
N PRO A 239 -7.05 3.75 5.08
CA PRO A 239 -8.19 2.82 5.09
C PRO A 239 -8.33 2.04 6.42
N GLN A 240 -9.32 1.13 6.47
CA GLN A 240 -9.24 -0.03 7.36
C GLN A 240 -8.41 -1.14 6.68
N ILE A 241 -7.40 -1.63 7.38
CA ILE A 241 -6.52 -2.74 6.96
C ILE A 241 -6.75 -3.87 7.97
N SER A 242 -7.54 -4.87 7.59
CA SER A 242 -7.98 -5.91 8.52
C SER A 242 -7.93 -7.34 7.98
N GLY A 243 -7.62 -8.29 8.84
CA GLY A 243 -7.62 -9.72 8.49
C GLY A 243 -6.52 -10.15 7.51
N ASN A 244 -5.57 -9.26 7.19
CA ASN A 244 -4.54 -9.55 6.20
C ASN A 244 -3.39 -10.36 6.81
N THR A 245 -2.75 -11.17 5.97
CA THR A 245 -1.52 -11.90 6.32
C THR A 245 -0.34 -11.33 5.54
N PHE A 246 0.69 -10.90 6.27
CA PHE A 246 1.95 -10.39 5.75
C PHE A 246 3.08 -11.31 6.16
N ALA A 247 3.63 -12.06 5.21
CA ALA A 247 4.69 -13.02 5.45
C ALA A 247 5.95 -12.73 4.62
N ARG A 248 7.12 -12.67 5.26
CA ARG A 248 8.43 -12.56 4.60
C ARG A 248 8.58 -11.40 3.62
N ASN A 249 7.87 -10.29 3.86
CA ASN A 249 8.05 -9.08 3.08
C ASN A 249 9.29 -8.31 3.59
N GLU A 250 9.95 -7.56 2.72
CA GLU A 250 11.02 -6.66 3.17
C GLU A 250 10.42 -5.55 4.06
N ILE A 251 9.30 -4.95 3.62
CA ILE A 251 8.45 -4.11 4.47
C ILE A 251 6.98 -4.48 4.24
N ALA A 252 6.22 -4.78 5.29
CA ALA A 252 4.82 -5.16 5.15
C ALA A 252 3.88 -3.94 5.01
N LEU A 253 4.00 -2.94 5.88
CA LEU A 253 3.19 -1.72 5.81
C LEU A 253 4.07 -0.49 6.02
N VAL A 254 3.94 0.49 5.13
CA VAL A 254 4.52 1.83 5.31
C VAL A 254 3.38 2.84 5.44
N ASP A 255 3.37 3.57 6.55
CA ASP A 255 2.49 4.70 6.78
C ASP A 255 3.31 5.99 6.72
N PHE A 256 3.18 6.70 5.61
CA PHE A 256 4.00 7.85 5.27
C PHE A 256 3.19 9.15 5.25
N SER A 257 3.76 10.24 5.77
CA SER A 257 3.23 11.61 5.60
C SER A 257 1.73 11.70 5.95
N PHE A 258 1.39 11.78 7.24
CA PHE A 258 0.00 11.92 7.71
C PHE A 258 -0.93 10.76 7.28
N ALA A 259 -0.41 9.54 7.30
CA ALA A 259 -1.17 8.30 7.15
C ALA A 259 -1.52 7.72 8.53
N TYR A 260 -2.80 7.45 8.76
CA TYR A 260 -3.36 6.98 10.03
C TYR A 260 -4.38 5.84 9.83
N PRO A 261 -4.07 4.79 9.04
CA PRO A 261 -5.03 3.70 8.87
C PRO A 261 -5.37 3.01 10.19
N ALA A 262 -6.52 2.35 10.22
CA ALA A 262 -6.83 1.37 11.26
C ALA A 262 -6.27 0.03 10.82
N VAL A 263 -5.24 -0.46 11.53
CA VAL A 263 -4.54 -1.72 11.25
C VAL A 263 -4.94 -2.72 12.32
N GLU A 264 -5.87 -3.60 11.98
CA GLU A 264 -6.54 -4.46 12.97
C GLU A 264 -6.59 -5.93 12.57
N ASN A 265 -6.45 -6.87 13.51
CA ASN A 265 -6.63 -8.31 13.23
C ASN A 265 -5.74 -8.86 12.11
N ASN A 266 -4.54 -8.29 11.91
CA ASN A 266 -3.60 -8.75 10.90
C ASN A 266 -2.53 -9.66 11.52
N LEU A 267 -1.95 -10.50 10.67
CA LEU A 267 -0.82 -11.36 10.98
C LEU A 267 0.43 -10.84 10.26
N PHE A 268 1.46 -10.46 11.00
CA PHE A 268 2.77 -10.05 10.50
C PHE A 268 3.82 -11.06 10.92
N THR A 269 4.24 -11.94 9.99
CA THR A 269 5.17 -13.04 10.27
C THR A 269 6.45 -12.94 9.46
N ASP A 270 7.60 -13.04 10.12
CA ASP A 270 8.93 -13.12 9.48
C ASP A 270 9.23 -12.01 8.46
N ASN A 271 8.65 -10.82 8.62
CA ASN A 271 8.98 -9.66 7.79
C ASN A 271 10.25 -9.00 8.34
N LYS A 272 11.05 -8.38 7.46
CA LYS A 272 12.17 -7.56 7.93
C LYS A 272 11.64 -6.35 8.72
N THR A 273 10.67 -5.61 8.16
CA THR A 273 9.91 -4.62 8.94
C THR A 273 8.42 -4.87 8.77
N ALA A 274 7.67 -5.08 9.86
CA ALA A 274 6.22 -5.27 9.76
C ALA A 274 5.49 -3.93 9.54
N ILE A 275 5.63 -2.94 10.43
CA ILE A 275 5.07 -1.60 10.24
C ILE A 275 6.19 -0.56 10.28
N HIS A 276 6.26 0.29 9.26
CA HIS A 276 7.17 1.42 9.18
C HIS A 276 6.38 2.73 9.10
N ASN A 277 6.34 3.44 10.21
CA ASN A 277 5.72 4.75 10.33
C ASN A 277 6.77 5.83 10.12
N ASP A 278 6.50 6.74 9.18
CA ASP A 278 7.45 7.81 8.87
C ASP A 278 6.75 9.11 8.50
N GLN A 279 7.39 10.23 8.84
CA GLN A 279 6.87 11.58 8.62
C GLN A 279 5.41 11.71 9.10
N PHE A 280 5.17 11.61 10.40
CA PHE A 280 3.81 11.69 10.96
C PHE A 280 2.89 10.51 10.61
N GLY A 281 3.38 9.38 10.10
CA GLY A 281 2.59 8.13 10.07
C GLY A 281 2.20 7.74 11.49
N SER A 282 0.92 7.62 11.81
CA SER A 282 0.44 7.34 13.18
C SER A 282 -0.84 6.48 13.16
N PRO A 283 -0.76 5.23 12.65
CA PRO A 283 -1.90 4.33 12.61
C PRO A 283 -2.46 4.00 14.00
N LEU A 284 -3.73 3.57 14.03
CA LEU A 284 -4.22 2.72 15.11
C LEU A 284 -3.77 1.29 14.81
N VAL A 285 -3.02 0.67 15.71
CA VAL A 285 -2.53 -0.70 15.59
C VAL A 285 -3.17 -1.52 16.71
N SER A 286 -4.18 -2.33 16.39
CA SER A 286 -4.92 -3.08 17.40
C SER A 286 -5.18 -4.55 17.06
N HIS A 287 -5.16 -5.45 18.05
CA HIS A 287 -5.50 -6.86 17.84
C HIS A 287 -4.68 -7.55 16.73
N ASN A 288 -3.42 -7.17 16.54
CA ASN A 288 -2.54 -7.82 15.56
C ASN A 288 -1.60 -8.83 16.24
N LEU A 289 -1.14 -9.82 15.46
CA LEU A 289 -0.03 -10.70 15.84
C LEU A 289 1.20 -10.32 15.03
N PHE A 290 2.27 -9.94 15.73
CA PHE A 290 3.60 -9.78 15.17
C PHE A 290 4.47 -10.94 15.66
N GLN A 291 5.00 -11.74 14.76
CA GLN A 291 5.79 -12.92 15.12
C GLN A 291 7.04 -13.03 14.24
N GLY A 292 8.22 -13.14 14.85
CA GLY A 292 9.45 -13.45 14.10
C GLY A 292 9.97 -12.34 13.19
N ASN A 293 9.48 -11.10 13.32
CA ASN A 293 9.92 -10.00 12.45
C ASN A 293 11.29 -9.46 12.90
N ASP A 294 12.14 -8.96 11.99
CA ASP A 294 13.37 -8.30 12.42
C ASP A 294 13.03 -7.00 13.19
N THR A 295 12.05 -6.24 12.71
CA THR A 295 11.45 -5.12 13.44
C THR A 295 9.94 -5.16 13.31
N ALA A 296 9.21 -5.28 14.43
CA ALA A 296 7.75 -5.31 14.39
C ALA A 296 7.17 -3.91 14.08
N ILE A 297 7.56 -2.88 14.83
CA ILE A 297 7.05 -1.51 14.62
C ILE A 297 8.21 -0.52 14.65
N TYR A 298 8.41 0.19 13.54
CA TYR A 298 9.43 1.22 13.37
C TYR A 298 8.76 2.59 13.29
N ASN A 299 9.03 3.46 14.27
CA ASN A 299 8.48 4.82 14.34
C ASN A 299 9.56 5.86 14.12
N ASN A 300 9.35 6.72 13.12
CA ASN A 300 10.33 7.72 12.74
C ASN A 300 9.70 9.06 12.37
N ARG A 301 10.42 10.14 12.63
CA ARG A 301 10.05 11.51 12.27
C ARG A 301 8.63 11.85 12.76
N LYS A 302 8.48 11.83 14.09
CA LYS A 302 7.26 12.22 14.83
C LYS A 302 6.05 11.35 14.49
N SER A 303 6.31 10.06 14.38
CA SER A 303 5.30 9.04 14.16
C SER A 303 4.83 8.50 15.51
N ASN A 304 3.58 8.76 15.86
CA ASN A 304 3.04 8.51 17.19
C ASN A 304 1.79 7.60 17.11
N PRO A 305 1.91 6.35 16.63
CA PRO A 305 0.77 5.44 16.57
C PRO A 305 0.20 5.12 17.95
N VAL A 306 -1.06 4.67 17.96
CA VAL A 306 -1.70 4.05 19.12
C VAL A 306 -1.59 2.54 18.97
N ILE A 307 -0.85 1.89 19.85
CA ILE A 307 -0.51 0.46 19.80
C ILE A 307 -1.12 -0.23 21.00
N ARG A 308 -2.21 -0.99 20.79
CA ARG A 308 -2.94 -1.65 21.88
C ARG A 308 -3.50 -3.01 21.54
N ASN A 309 -3.63 -3.88 22.55
CA ASN A 309 -4.21 -5.21 22.40
C ASN A 309 -3.51 -6.09 21.35
N ASN A 310 -2.22 -5.86 21.10
CA ASN A 310 -1.43 -6.66 20.18
C ASN A 310 -0.65 -7.74 20.92
N ARG A 311 -0.29 -8.79 20.19
CA ARG A 311 0.68 -9.79 20.62
C ARG A 311 1.95 -9.60 19.78
N ILE A 312 3.06 -9.28 20.42
CA ILE A 312 4.35 -9.04 19.74
C ILE A 312 5.37 -10.02 20.26
N GLU A 313 5.80 -10.94 19.40
CA GLU A 313 6.59 -12.10 19.81
C GLU A 313 7.81 -12.33 18.95
N LYS A 314 8.86 -12.84 19.59
CA LYS A 314 10.04 -13.42 18.93
C LYS A 314 10.65 -12.51 17.85
N SER A 315 10.43 -11.21 17.96
CA SER A 315 10.99 -10.24 17.04
C SER A 315 12.39 -9.86 17.51
N GLU A 316 13.29 -9.59 16.57
CA GLU A 316 14.63 -9.09 16.91
C GLU A 316 14.53 -7.73 17.62
N LEU A 317 13.61 -6.89 17.16
CA LEU A 317 13.22 -5.63 17.79
C LEU A 317 11.69 -5.47 17.75
N ALA A 318 11.03 -5.31 18.89
CA ALA A 318 9.59 -5.10 18.91
C ALA A 318 9.22 -3.67 18.49
N ILE A 319 9.78 -2.65 19.15
CA ILE A 319 9.47 -1.24 18.85
C ILE A 319 10.76 -0.42 18.73
N PHE A 320 10.90 0.30 17.63
CA PHE A 320 11.92 1.33 17.43
C PHE A 320 11.28 2.71 17.43
N CYS A 321 11.88 3.67 18.12
CA CYS A 321 11.46 5.08 18.11
C CYS A 321 12.64 5.99 17.81
N ASP A 322 12.52 6.81 16.79
CA ASP A 322 13.55 7.80 16.43
C ASP A 322 12.94 9.11 15.91
N TYR A 323 13.77 10.16 15.90
CA TYR A 323 13.37 11.50 15.47
C TYR A 323 12.08 11.98 16.13
N SER A 324 12.09 12.06 17.46
CA SER A 324 11.00 12.61 18.27
C SER A 324 9.66 11.89 18.06
N SER A 325 9.70 10.55 18.01
CA SER A 325 8.53 9.70 17.89
C SER A 325 8.13 9.14 19.26
N TYR A 326 6.88 9.37 19.66
CA TYR A 326 6.34 9.08 20.99
C TYR A 326 5.00 8.34 20.86
N PRO A 327 5.02 7.04 20.51
CA PRO A 327 3.81 6.24 20.40
C PRO A 327 3.11 6.06 21.76
N GLU A 328 1.80 5.83 21.73
CA GLU A 328 1.05 5.33 22.88
C GLU A 328 1.04 3.80 22.83
N VAL A 329 1.69 3.13 23.78
CA VAL A 329 1.82 1.66 23.78
C VAL A 329 1.24 1.09 25.06
N ARG A 330 0.05 0.49 24.99
CA ARG A 330 -0.72 0.04 26.17
C ARG A 330 -1.42 -1.28 25.93
N ASN A 331 -1.57 -2.10 26.96
CA ASN A 331 -2.37 -3.33 26.93
C ASN A 331 -1.93 -4.33 25.85
N ASN A 332 -0.62 -4.48 25.65
CA ASN A 332 -0.05 -5.48 24.74
C ASN A 332 0.65 -6.61 25.52
N ASN A 333 0.79 -7.77 24.86
CA ASN A 333 1.62 -8.88 25.35
C ASN A 333 2.91 -8.95 24.52
N PHE A 334 4.06 -8.74 25.18
CA PHE A 334 5.39 -8.91 24.60
C PHE A 334 6.00 -10.23 25.05
N LEU A 335 6.42 -11.08 24.10
CA LEU A 335 6.83 -12.46 24.38
C LEU A 335 8.12 -12.83 23.64
N GLY A 336 9.23 -12.97 24.37
CA GLY A 336 10.48 -13.50 23.81
C GLY A 336 11.10 -12.66 22.69
N ASN A 337 10.86 -11.34 22.67
CA ASN A 337 11.57 -10.42 21.78
C ASN A 337 12.99 -10.21 22.28
N ARG A 338 13.99 -10.13 21.38
CA ARG A 338 15.38 -9.93 21.82
C ARG A 338 15.58 -8.53 22.41
N VAL A 339 15.02 -7.51 21.76
CA VAL A 339 14.92 -6.14 22.27
C VAL A 339 13.46 -5.72 22.19
N ALA A 340 12.90 -5.28 23.32
CA ALA A 340 11.53 -4.83 23.41
C ALA A 340 11.38 -3.41 22.82
N VAL A 341 12.13 -2.45 23.33
CA VAL A 341 12.05 -1.06 22.86
C VAL A 341 13.46 -0.49 22.73
N LYS A 342 13.74 0.14 21.59
CA LYS A 342 15.01 0.82 21.34
C LYS A 342 14.77 2.24 20.87
N LEU A 343 15.49 3.18 21.49
CA LEU A 343 15.55 4.56 21.04
C LEU A 343 16.69 4.75 20.05
N GLY A 344 16.39 5.42 18.92
CA GLY A 344 17.36 5.87 17.96
C GLY A 344 18.11 7.11 18.44
N ILE A 345 19.23 7.42 17.78
CA ILE A 345 20.08 8.51 18.23
C ILE A 345 19.40 9.88 18.12
N TYR A 346 18.39 10.05 17.26
CA TYR A 346 17.67 11.31 17.09
C TYR A 346 16.43 11.43 18.00
N GLN A 347 16.24 10.50 18.94
CA GLN A 347 15.15 10.51 19.90
C GLN A 347 15.48 11.38 21.12
N SER A 348 15.35 12.71 20.96
CA SER A 348 15.65 13.67 22.02
C SER A 348 14.65 14.83 22.06
N ALA A 349 13.85 14.89 23.12
CA ALA A 349 13.05 16.05 23.46
C ALA A 349 13.90 17.27 23.86
N ASP A 350 15.10 17.05 24.42
CA ASP A 350 16.07 18.12 24.72
C ASP A 350 16.47 18.85 23.44
N TRP A 351 16.79 18.11 22.37
CA TRP A 351 17.04 18.70 21.06
C TRP A 351 15.85 19.48 20.52
N GLU A 352 14.63 18.93 20.61
CA GLU A 352 13.43 19.64 20.13
C GLU A 352 13.18 20.95 20.89
N LYS A 353 13.51 21.01 22.19
CA LYS A 353 13.36 22.21 23.03
C LYS A 353 14.43 23.27 22.71
N ARG A 354 15.69 22.87 22.53
CA ARG A 354 16.82 23.79 22.34
C ARG A 354 17.02 24.23 20.90
N SER A 355 16.87 23.30 19.95
CA SER A 355 17.20 23.51 18.54
C SER A 355 15.96 23.41 17.65
N GLY A 356 15.10 22.44 17.93
CA GLY A 356 13.72 22.37 17.43
C GLY A 356 13.56 22.16 15.92
N SER A 357 12.86 21.10 15.56
CA SER A 357 12.48 20.80 14.17
C SER A 357 11.51 21.82 13.56
N LYS A 358 10.79 22.64 14.36
CA LYS A 358 9.78 23.60 13.87
C LYS A 358 10.37 24.63 12.89
N SER A 359 11.52 25.20 13.21
CA SER A 359 12.17 26.21 12.37
C SER A 359 12.71 25.60 11.07
N LEU A 360 13.25 24.37 11.16
CA LEU A 360 13.74 23.58 10.04
C LEU A 360 12.60 23.18 9.09
N MET A 361 11.50 22.67 9.63
CA MET A 361 10.31 22.30 8.86
C MET A 361 9.67 23.52 8.18
N ALA A 362 9.61 24.67 8.85
CA ALA A 362 9.12 25.90 8.23
C ALA A 362 10.01 26.35 7.06
N LYS A 363 11.34 26.29 7.23
CA LYS A 363 12.31 26.57 6.16
C LYS A 363 12.18 25.59 4.99
N GLN A 364 12.12 24.29 5.27
CA GLN A 364 11.96 23.25 4.25
C GLN A 364 10.63 23.38 3.50
N SER A 365 9.53 23.64 4.20
CA SER A 365 8.22 23.87 3.58
C SER A 365 8.22 25.10 2.68
N ALA A 366 8.84 26.19 3.13
CA ALA A 366 8.99 27.42 2.34
C ALA A 366 9.86 27.20 1.09
N GLN A 367 10.99 26.48 1.25
CA GLN A 367 11.89 26.13 0.14
C GLN A 367 11.22 25.19 -0.86
N ALA A 368 10.46 24.20 -0.38
CA ALA A 368 9.72 23.25 -1.21
C ALA A 368 8.43 23.83 -1.82
N LYS A 369 8.08 25.10 -1.51
CA LYS A 369 6.78 25.72 -1.85
C LYS A 369 5.59 24.82 -1.51
N SER A 370 5.71 24.03 -0.43
CA SER A 370 4.69 23.07 -0.04
C SER A 370 3.44 23.81 0.43
N GLN A 371 2.30 23.49 -0.19
CA GLN A 371 0.98 23.96 0.22
C GLN A 371 0.22 22.92 1.05
N ASN A 372 0.91 21.91 1.61
CA ASN A 372 0.24 20.84 2.35
C ASN A 372 -0.37 21.38 3.66
N PRO A 373 -1.71 21.48 3.80
CA PRO A 373 -2.35 22.03 4.98
C PRO A 373 -2.17 21.14 6.22
N LEU A 374 -1.81 19.87 6.04
CA LEU A 374 -1.61 18.92 7.14
C LEU A 374 -0.38 19.25 7.99
N LEU A 375 0.58 20.03 7.48
CA LEU A 375 1.75 20.47 8.27
C LEU A 375 1.37 21.23 9.54
N ALA A 376 0.22 21.90 9.56
CA ALA A 376 -0.31 22.56 10.76
C ALA A 376 -0.72 21.56 11.87
N LYS A 377 -0.91 20.28 11.53
CA LYS A 377 -1.25 19.20 12.46
C LYS A 377 -0.02 18.46 13.01
N ALA A 378 1.18 18.86 12.62
CA ALA A 378 2.41 18.24 13.12
C ALA A 378 2.51 18.41 14.65
N PRO A 379 2.95 17.37 15.39
CA PRO A 379 3.20 17.47 16.82
C PRO A 379 4.18 18.59 17.17
N THR A 380 3.88 19.33 18.24
CA THR A 380 4.70 20.46 18.74
C THR A 380 5.18 20.28 20.17
N THR A 381 4.67 19.26 20.87
CA THR A 381 5.04 18.89 22.22
C THR A 381 5.74 17.55 22.20
N PHE A 382 6.89 17.48 22.84
CA PHE A 382 7.74 16.30 22.86
C PHE A 382 8.03 15.95 24.33
N PRO A 383 7.43 14.86 24.86
CA PRO A 383 7.81 14.38 26.18
C PRO A 383 9.25 13.89 26.13
N ASP A 384 10.00 13.97 27.22
CA ASP A 384 11.36 13.41 27.30
C ASP A 384 11.38 11.89 27.54
N THR A 385 10.23 11.26 27.33
CA THR A 385 9.95 9.88 27.72
C THR A 385 9.14 9.20 26.62
N VAL A 386 9.56 8.00 26.23
CA VAL A 386 8.74 7.07 25.46
C VAL A 386 8.03 6.14 26.44
N ASP A 387 6.72 6.31 26.60
CA ASP A 387 5.92 5.60 27.59
C ASP A 387 5.32 4.31 27.03
N VAL A 388 5.82 3.20 27.55
CA VAL A 388 5.40 1.82 27.24
C VAL A 388 4.94 1.10 28.51
N SER A 389 4.50 1.84 29.52
CA SER A 389 3.88 1.24 30.71
C SER A 389 2.52 0.59 30.39
N GLU A 390 1.96 -0.14 31.35
CA GLU A 390 0.71 -0.89 31.23
C GLU A 390 0.72 -1.93 30.10
N ASN A 391 1.88 -2.56 29.87
CA ASN A 391 2.01 -3.75 29.04
C ASN A 391 2.46 -4.93 29.90
N TRP A 392 2.21 -6.15 29.41
CA TRP A 392 2.76 -7.36 29.99
C TRP A 392 3.97 -7.82 29.18
N TRP A 393 5.09 -8.10 29.87
CA TRP A 393 6.38 -8.36 29.25
C TRP A 393 6.80 -9.83 29.28
N GLY A 394 5.84 -10.74 29.45
CA GLY A 394 6.15 -12.17 29.44
C GLY A 394 7.05 -12.57 30.62
N GLU A 395 8.08 -13.35 30.30
CA GLU A 395 9.09 -13.80 31.28
C GLU A 395 9.93 -12.64 31.85
N ASP A 396 10.02 -11.50 31.15
CA ASP A 396 10.71 -10.30 31.64
C ASP A 396 9.98 -9.65 32.82
N THR A 397 8.67 -9.84 32.97
CA THR A 397 7.89 -9.29 34.08
C THR A 397 8.45 -9.72 35.43
N ALA A 398 8.86 -11.00 35.57
CA ALA A 398 9.47 -11.48 36.80
C ALA A 398 10.86 -10.87 37.08
N ARG A 399 11.58 -10.38 36.05
CA ARG A 399 12.82 -9.60 36.23
C ARG A 399 12.50 -8.19 36.70
N MET A 400 11.52 -7.54 36.07
CA MET A 400 11.04 -6.20 36.44
C MET A 400 10.60 -6.15 37.91
N GLU A 401 9.85 -7.16 38.37
CA GLU A 401 9.39 -7.27 39.76
C GLU A 401 10.53 -7.39 40.78
N ARG A 402 11.63 -8.06 40.41
CA ARG A 402 12.78 -8.20 41.31
C ARG A 402 13.69 -6.97 41.30
N ASP A 403 13.92 -6.40 40.12
CA ASP A 403 14.95 -5.38 39.92
C ASP A 403 14.40 -3.95 40.15
N GLY A 404 13.07 -3.79 40.12
CA GLY A 404 12.38 -2.54 40.43
C GLY A 404 12.16 -1.63 39.21
N THR A 405 11.51 -0.47 39.43
CA THR A 405 11.04 0.43 38.36
C THR A 405 12.13 1.25 37.67
N GLU A 406 13.29 1.38 38.31
CA GLU A 406 14.43 2.19 37.82
C GLU A 406 15.55 1.30 37.25
N ALA A 407 15.32 0.01 37.09
CA ALA A 407 16.34 -0.92 36.60
C ALA A 407 16.67 -0.65 35.12
N ASN A 408 17.95 -0.67 34.77
CA ASN A 408 18.35 -0.71 33.36
C ASN A 408 18.28 -2.15 32.84
N LEU A 409 17.14 -2.52 32.25
CA LEU A 409 16.88 -3.87 31.74
C LEU A 409 17.34 -3.98 30.28
N LYS A 410 18.08 -5.03 29.95
CA LYS A 410 18.67 -5.24 28.60
C LYS A 410 17.68 -5.30 27.43
N ILE A 411 16.39 -5.49 27.70
CA ILE A 411 15.33 -5.46 26.69
C ILE A 411 14.96 -4.02 26.26
N PHE A 412 15.40 -3.02 27.02
CA PHE A 412 15.27 -1.61 26.70
C PHE A 412 16.65 -1.05 26.34
N TYR A 413 16.67 -0.14 25.36
CA TYR A 413 17.87 0.61 25.00
C TYR A 413 17.53 2.09 24.93
N ASP A 414 18.00 2.86 25.92
CA ASP A 414 17.66 4.27 26.11
C ASP A 414 18.80 5.10 26.73
N ARG A 415 18.46 6.24 27.35
CA ARG A 415 19.39 7.11 28.08
C ARG A 415 20.31 6.38 29.05
N ASN A 416 19.88 5.29 29.69
CA ASN A 416 20.73 4.56 30.62
C ASN A 416 21.91 3.87 29.92
N ASP A 417 21.74 3.50 28.65
CA ASP A 417 22.77 2.90 27.82
C ASP A 417 23.54 3.93 26.99
N LEU A 418 22.86 5.00 26.57
CA LEU A 418 23.42 6.11 25.80
C LEU A 418 22.90 7.46 26.34
N PRO A 419 23.57 8.04 27.36
CA PRO A 419 23.06 9.22 28.06
C PRO A 419 22.86 10.45 27.18
N THR A 420 23.77 10.65 26.22
CA THR A 420 23.77 11.80 25.33
C THR A 420 24.06 11.40 23.89
N VAL A 421 23.61 12.25 22.97
CA VAL A 421 23.71 12.07 21.52
C VAL A 421 24.16 13.38 20.87
N THR A 422 24.90 13.30 19.78
CA THR A 422 25.30 14.46 18.97
C THR A 422 24.86 14.22 17.55
N TYR A 423 24.27 15.25 16.93
CA TYR A 423 23.77 15.13 15.56
C TYR A 423 24.74 15.86 14.62
N GLU A 424 25.57 15.11 13.91
CA GLU A 424 26.59 15.66 13.01
C GLU A 424 26.00 16.68 12.02
N ASP A 425 24.77 16.43 11.54
CA ASP A 425 24.06 17.31 10.60
C ASP A 425 23.55 18.63 11.22
N PHE A 426 23.51 18.75 12.55
CA PHE A 426 22.97 19.90 13.29
C PHE A 426 23.99 20.61 14.19
N GLY A 427 25.23 20.14 14.23
CA GLY A 427 26.34 20.77 14.93
C GLY A 427 26.95 19.90 16.03
N PRO A 428 27.99 20.42 16.72
CA PRO A 428 28.77 19.65 17.68
C PRO A 428 28.11 19.52 19.06
N GLU A 429 26.97 20.19 19.28
CA GLU A 429 26.27 20.14 20.56
C GLU A 429 25.78 18.72 20.88
N SER A 430 25.90 18.32 22.14
CA SER A 430 25.31 17.10 22.66
C SER A 430 23.93 17.37 23.26
N TYR A 431 23.01 16.44 23.07
CA TYR A 431 21.64 16.46 23.58
C TYR A 431 21.38 15.24 24.44
N THR A 432 20.53 15.40 25.44
CA THR A 432 20.13 14.27 26.30
C THR A 432 19.23 13.33 25.51
N LEU A 433 19.56 12.04 25.44
CA LEU A 433 18.67 11.04 24.82
C LEU A 433 17.41 10.87 25.67
N ASP A 434 16.26 10.56 25.09
CA ASP A 434 15.05 10.28 25.88
C ASP A 434 15.16 8.99 26.71
N ILE A 435 14.26 8.80 27.66
CA ILE A 435 14.21 7.59 28.51
C ILE A 435 12.96 6.76 28.21
N ILE A 436 13.04 5.44 28.39
CA ILE A 436 11.88 4.55 28.28
C ILE A 436 11.22 4.41 29.64
N ARG A 437 9.93 4.72 29.73
CA ARG A 437 9.11 4.42 30.91
C ARG A 437 8.33 3.14 30.66
N TYR A 438 8.63 2.09 31.41
CA TYR A 438 7.94 0.80 31.34
C TYR A 438 7.11 0.48 32.60
N ALA A 439 7.23 1.28 33.67
CA ALA A 439 6.46 1.15 34.90
C ALA A 439 5.26 2.13 34.94
N PRO A 440 4.09 1.71 35.47
CA PRO A 440 3.79 0.37 35.98
C PRO A 440 3.67 -0.64 34.83
N TRP A 441 4.15 -1.88 34.99
CA TRP A 441 3.84 -2.97 34.06
C TRP A 441 2.64 -3.79 34.57
N LEU A 442 2.05 -4.59 33.69
CA LEU A 442 0.99 -5.53 34.07
C LEU A 442 1.62 -6.80 34.64
N THR A 443 1.05 -7.33 35.71
CA THR A 443 1.54 -8.56 36.39
C THR A 443 1.01 -9.86 35.78
N ALA A 444 0.02 -9.75 34.89
CA ALA A 444 -0.59 -10.87 34.19
C ALA A 444 -0.75 -10.55 32.69
N PRO A 445 -0.80 -11.58 31.82
CA PRO A 445 -1.09 -11.38 30.40
C PRO A 445 -2.42 -10.65 30.20
N VAL A 446 -2.44 -9.74 29.23
CA VAL A 446 -3.67 -9.13 28.75
C VAL A 446 -4.49 -10.17 28.00
N VAL A 447 -5.76 -10.30 28.37
CA VAL A 447 -6.72 -11.23 27.73
C VAL A 447 -7.27 -10.59 26.45
N GLY A 448 -7.53 -11.41 25.43
CA GLY A 448 -8.16 -10.94 24.18
C GLY A 448 -7.24 -10.12 23.26
N VAL A 449 -5.92 -10.22 23.43
CA VAL A 449 -4.94 -9.59 22.54
C VAL A 449 -4.60 -10.46 21.34
N GLY A 450 -4.10 -9.83 20.28
CA GLY A 450 -3.86 -10.49 18.99
C GLY A 450 -5.13 -10.60 18.14
N PRO A 451 -5.06 -11.27 16.99
CA PRO A 451 -6.19 -11.37 16.07
C PRO A 451 -7.39 -12.01 16.73
N VAL A 452 -8.53 -11.32 16.69
CA VAL A 452 -9.79 -11.87 17.14
C VAL A 452 -10.18 -12.99 16.17
N GLU A 453 -10.41 -14.20 16.69
CA GLU A 453 -10.96 -15.27 15.87
C GLU A 453 -12.34 -14.83 15.37
N ALA A 454 -12.46 -14.60 14.06
CA ALA A 454 -13.77 -14.43 13.45
C ALA A 454 -14.55 -15.73 13.68
N GLY A 455 -15.67 -15.63 14.41
CA GLY A 455 -16.56 -16.77 14.62
C GLY A 455 -16.88 -17.42 13.27
N ARG A 456 -16.40 -18.66 13.10
CA ARG A 456 -16.67 -19.48 11.92
C ARG A 456 -18.11 -19.96 11.92
#